data_AF-A0A975S083-F1
#
_entry.id   AF-A0A975S083-F1
#
_cell.length_a   1.000
_cell.length_b   1.000
_cell.length_c   1.000
_cell.angle_alpha   90.00
_cell.angle_beta   90.00
_cell.angle_gamma   90.00
#
_symmetry.space_group_name_H-M   'P 1'
#
loop_
_entity.id
_entity.type
_entity.pdbx_description
1 polymer ?
#
loop_
_entity_poly.entity_id
_entity_poly.type
_entity_poly.pdbx_seq_one_letter_code
_entity_poly.pdbx_strand_id
1 'polypeptide(L)' 'MSRHLADKRAPSNGGRVKQFLRIAHQNAQDLWQDSRRRPVPVAVNNRRMVEFLRIARGRQV' A
#
# COMPACT_ATOMS: atom_id res chain seq x y z
N MET A 1 16.67 -31.96 5.16
CA MET A 1 17.56 -31.43 4.10
C MET A 1 18.92 -31.11 4.72
N SER A 2 19.90 -32.02 4.64
CA SER A 2 21.25 -31.81 5.18
C SER A 2 22.09 -31.01 4.19
N ARG A 3 22.48 -29.79 4.55
CA ARG A 3 23.39 -28.97 3.74
C ARG A 3 24.81 -29.50 3.90
N HIS A 4 25.49 -29.79 2.79
CA HIS A 4 26.83 -30.38 2.77
C HIS A 4 27.86 -29.42 3.40
N LEU A 5 28.76 -29.95 4.24
CA LEU A 5 29.70 -29.16 5.05
C LEU A 5 30.73 -28.37 4.20
N ALA A 6 30.91 -28.74 2.93
CA ALA A 6 31.74 -28.01 1.97
C ALA A 6 31.01 -26.82 1.30
N ASP A 7 29.70 -26.68 1.52
CA ASP A 7 28.88 -25.60 0.96
C ASP A 7 28.87 -24.37 1.89
N LYS A 8 30.05 -23.99 2.39
CA LYS A 8 30.28 -22.79 3.23
C LYS A 8 30.54 -21.54 2.39
N ARG A 9 30.03 -21.47 1.16
CA ARG A 9 30.14 -20.24 0.38
C ARG A 9 29.22 -19.19 0.99
N ALA A 10 29.77 -18.01 1.24
CA ALA A 10 28.95 -16.86 1.60
C ALA A 10 27.91 -16.65 0.48
N PRO A 11 26.61 -16.64 0.81
CA PRO A 11 25.59 -16.40 -0.21
C PRO A 11 25.82 -15.04 -0.85
N SER A 12 25.62 -14.93 -2.16
CA SER A 12 25.85 -13.67 -2.86
C SER A 12 24.85 -12.60 -2.41
N ASN A 13 25.33 -11.39 -2.14
CA ASN A 13 24.48 -10.26 -1.74
C ASN A 13 23.64 -9.69 -2.91
N GLY A 14 23.83 -10.17 -4.13
CA GLY A 14 23.17 -9.66 -5.34
C GLY A 14 21.65 -9.74 -5.28
N GLY A 15 21.08 -10.79 -4.65
CA GLY A 15 19.63 -10.89 -4.48
C GLY A 15 19.05 -9.80 -3.57
N ARG A 16 19.77 -9.45 -2.50
CA ARG A 16 19.39 -8.36 -1.58
C ARG A 16 19.49 -6.99 -2.25
N VAL A 17 20.56 -6.77 -3.02
CA VAL A 17 20.75 -5.52 -3.80
C VAL A 17 19.67 -5.37 -4.86
N LYS A 18 19.36 -6.43 -5.62
CA LYS A 18 18.26 -6.45 -6.60
C LYS A 18 16.92 -6.09 -5.95
N GLN A 19 16.64 -6.65 -4.77
CA GLN A 19 15.41 -6.37 -4.04
C GLN A 19 15.35 -4.92 -3.55
N PHE A 20 16.46 -4.39 -3.03
CA PHE A 20 16.55 -2.99 -2.61
C PHE A 20 16.28 -2.03 -3.79
N LEU A 21 16.94 -2.25 -4.94
CA LEU A 21 16.74 -1.43 -6.13
C LEU A 21 15.28 -1.50 -6.61
N ARG A 22 14.68 -2.70 -6.64
CA ARG A 22 13.27 -2.87 -7.02
C ARG A 22 12.35 -2.00 -6.16
N ILE A 23 12.53 -2.02 -4.85
CA ILE A 23 11.73 -1.21 -3.91
C ILE A 23 11.96 0.28 -4.13
N ALA A 24 13.22 0.70 -4.28
CA ALA A 24 13.56 2.10 -4.51
C ALA A 24 12.92 2.65 -5.80
N HIS A 25 12.92 1.87 -6.89
CA HIS A 25 12.32 2.27 -8.15
C HIS A 25 10.78 2.27 -8.11
N GLN A 26 10.16 1.26 -7.49
CA GLN A 26 8.70 1.17 -7.36
C GLN A 26 8.15 2.30 -6.47
N ASN A 27 8.73 2.49 -5.29
CA ASN A 27 8.29 3.52 -4.35
C ASN A 27 8.50 4.93 -4.91
N ALA A 28 9.57 5.17 -5.69
CA ALA A 28 9.76 6.46 -6.34
C ALA A 28 8.60 6.75 -7.30
N GLN A 29 8.25 5.82 -8.18
CA GLN A 29 7.14 6.01 -9.12
C GLN A 29 5.81 6.25 -8.41
N ASP A 30 5.50 5.47 -7.37
CA ASP A 30 4.24 5.59 -6.64
C ASP A 30 4.17 6.89 -5.83
N LEU A 31 5.26 7.31 -5.18
CA LEU A 31 5.32 8.59 -4.46
C LEU A 31 5.13 9.78 -5.41
N TRP A 32 5.77 9.76 -6.58
CA TRP A 32 5.59 10.82 -7.58
C TRP A 32 4.20 10.79 -8.23
N GLN A 33 3.55 9.63 -8.29
CA GLN A 33 2.16 9.51 -8.75
C GLN A 33 1.20 10.07 -7.69
N ASP A 34 1.40 9.73 -6.42
CA ASP A 34 0.59 10.25 -5.32
C ASP A 34 0.78 11.75 -5.10
N SER A 35 1.99 12.29 -5.30
CA SER A 35 2.21 13.74 -5.21
C SER A 35 1.56 14.52 -6.36
N ARG A 36 1.43 13.89 -7.55
CA ARG A 36 0.77 14.49 -8.74
C ARG A 36 -0.74 14.30 -8.73
N ARG A 37 -1.23 13.27 -8.05
CA ARG A 37 -2.64 13.15 -7.69
C ARG A 37 -2.92 14.23 -6.66
N ARG A 38 -3.29 15.42 -7.13
CA ARG A 38 -3.96 16.43 -6.31
C ARG A 38 -4.99 15.65 -5.48
N PRO A 39 -4.94 15.66 -4.14
CA PRO A 39 -5.97 14.99 -3.35
C PRO A 39 -7.26 15.66 -3.78
N VAL A 40 -8.00 14.99 -4.65
CA VAL A 40 -9.39 15.34 -4.87
C VAL A 40 -9.94 15.26 -3.46
N PRO A 41 -10.55 16.33 -2.92
CA PRO A 41 -11.42 16.15 -1.78
C PRO A 41 -12.46 15.18 -2.30
N VAL A 42 -12.22 13.89 -2.08
CA VAL A 42 -13.23 12.86 -2.20
C VAL A 42 -14.23 13.42 -1.22
N ALA A 43 -15.27 14.06 -1.75
CA ALA A 43 -16.44 14.34 -0.98
C ALA A 43 -16.80 12.96 -0.49
N VAL A 44 -16.45 12.68 0.77
CA VAL A 44 -16.92 11.51 1.50
C VAL A 44 -18.39 11.80 1.56
N ASN A 45 -19.06 11.46 0.46
CA ASN A 45 -20.30 12.08 0.04
C ASN A 45 -21.27 11.77 1.16
N ASN A 46 -21.60 12.82 1.90
CA ASN A 46 -21.83 12.91 3.34
C ASN A 46 -22.58 11.71 3.97
N ARG A 47 -22.00 10.51 3.88
CA ARG A 47 -22.75 9.26 4.00
C ARG A 47 -23.19 9.05 5.43
N ARG A 48 -22.31 9.41 6.36
CA ARG A 48 -22.61 9.42 7.79
C ARG A 48 -23.75 10.40 8.12
N MET A 49 -23.80 11.58 7.51
CA MET A 49 -24.89 12.53 7.74
C MET A 49 -26.19 12.08 7.06
N VAL A 50 -26.12 11.49 5.87
CA VAL A 50 -27.29 10.89 5.19
C VAL A 50 -27.85 9.72 6.01
N GLU A 51 -26.99 8.85 6.53
CA GLU A 51 -27.38 7.73 7.40
C GLU A 51 -27.94 8.23 8.74
N PHE A 52 -27.35 9.28 9.34
CA PHE A 52 -27.86 9.93 10.54
C PHE A 52 -29.26 10.52 10.33
N LEU A 53 -29.46 11.28 9.25
CA LEU A 53 -30.77 11.84 8.92
C LEU A 53 -31.82 10.76 8.64
N ARG A 54 -31.43 9.63 8.06
CA ARG A 54 -32.32 8.46 7.86
C ARG A 54 -32.74 7.83 9.19
N ILE A 55 -31.83 7.68 10.15
CA ILE A 55 -32.15 7.15 11.48
C ILE A 55 -33.03 8.15 12.24
N ALA A 56 -32.67 9.44 12.22
CA ALA A 56 -33.37 10.51 12.90
C ALA A 56 -34.80 10.71 12.39
N ARG A 57 -35.05 10.51 11.09
CA ARG A 57 -36.40 10.58 10.50
C ARG A 57 -37.28 9.38 10.89
N GLY A 58 -36.70 8.32 11.46
CA GLY A 58 -37.40 7.06 11.75
C GLY A 58 -37.77 6.31 10.48
N ARG A 59 -37.86 4.97 10.54
CA ARG A 59 -38.44 4.18 9.45
C ARG A 59 -39.92 4.55 9.34
N GLN A 60 -40.27 5.45 8.42
CA GLN A 60 -41.62 5.48 7.87
C GLN A 60 -41.74 4.25 6.97
N VAL A 61 -42.34 3.19 7.51
CA VAL A 61 -42.81 2.03 6.76
C VAL A 61 -44.18 2.39 6.19
#